data_AF-A0A7X5E0T7-F1
#
_entry.id   AF-A0A7X5E0T7-F1
#
_cell.length_a   1.000
_cell.length_b   1.000
_cell.length_c   1.000
_cell.angle_alpha   90.00
_cell.angle_beta   90.00
_cell.angle_gamma   90.00
#
_symmetry.space_group_name_H-M   'P 1'
#
loop_
_entity.id
_entity.type
_entity.pdbx_description
1 polymer ?
#
loop_
_entity_poly.entity_id
_entity_poly.type
_entity_poly.pdbx_seq_one_letter_code
_entity_poly.pdbx_strand_id
1 'polypeptide(L)'
;MLRMKDFRVTVPGRQDELLGYEGEHLARRFAVAVDDPGGWDYRLELRAPGGAADILALEEEDGVLCADLERSALRRAGRLEAQIRGISGERVKRSNVFPLVVGDSLNAEQALPEVQPSEFLQLEQRLSALKTAAAAAAGDAQSAVQSAETAQAAAHTAQTAAENAAASARSAADDAGDAVNAAAVQTQLAAEEAQAAKAARKDAAQAAFDAEFWAQRAEQAGTVRRLSLTLPVGQWDALTQSVDAPGVLPDETAQLIRIVPALASQAAYFAAGVLCTGQSEGALAFTCRETPAADLQIFAVLQGVTAWS
;
A
#
# COMPACT_ATOMS: atom_id res chain seq x y z
N MET A 1 -83.51 -41.11 22.30
CA MET A 1 -83.31 -39.97 23.23
C MET A 1 -84.38 -40.00 24.30
N LEU A 2 -84.03 -39.75 25.57
CA LEU A 2 -84.99 -39.71 26.68
C LEU A 2 -86.00 -38.58 26.50
N ARG A 3 -87.23 -38.78 27.00
CA ARG A 3 -88.28 -37.75 27.01
C ARG A 3 -88.92 -37.64 28.37
N MET A 4 -89.12 -36.43 28.87
CA MET A 4 -89.85 -36.15 30.09
C MET A 4 -91.12 -35.36 29.76
N LYS A 5 -92.28 -35.91 30.13
CA LYS A 5 -93.59 -35.28 29.97
C LYS A 5 -94.31 -35.28 31.32
N ASP A 6 -94.75 -34.11 31.79
CA ASP A 6 -95.31 -33.93 33.15
C ASP A 6 -94.45 -34.62 34.24
N PHE A 7 -93.16 -34.31 34.25
CA PHE A 7 -92.16 -34.91 35.16
C PHE A 7 -92.08 -36.45 35.09
N ARG A 8 -92.63 -37.11 34.09
CA ARG A 8 -92.45 -38.55 33.87
C ARG A 8 -91.45 -38.78 32.74
N VAL A 9 -90.32 -39.38 33.07
CA VAL A 9 -89.24 -39.75 32.14
C VAL A 9 -89.55 -41.10 31.50
N THR A 10 -89.47 -41.13 30.18
CA THR A 10 -89.58 -42.32 29.34
C THR A 10 -88.24 -42.57 28.66
N VAL A 11 -87.74 -43.81 28.77
CA VAL A 11 -86.54 -44.30 28.09
C VAL A 11 -86.98 -45.19 26.92
N PRO A 12 -86.90 -44.72 25.65
CA PRO A 12 -87.51 -45.41 24.51
C PRO A 12 -86.89 -46.78 24.18
N GLY A 13 -85.61 -47.00 24.48
CA GLY A 13 -84.94 -48.28 24.24
C GLY A 13 -83.61 -48.41 24.97
N ARG A 14 -83.01 -49.60 24.95
CA ARG A 14 -81.77 -49.89 25.70
C ARG A 14 -80.57 -49.02 25.29
N GLN A 15 -80.51 -48.56 24.05
CA GLN A 15 -79.44 -47.66 23.60
C GLN A 15 -79.52 -46.29 24.28
N ASP A 16 -80.73 -45.86 24.66
CA ASP A 16 -80.97 -44.61 25.38
C ASP A 16 -80.66 -44.74 26.88
N GLU A 17 -80.43 -45.95 27.40
CA GLU A 17 -79.96 -46.15 28.78
C GLU A 17 -78.46 -45.83 28.91
N LEU A 18 -77.67 -45.92 27.83
CA LEU A 18 -76.21 -45.79 27.89
C LEU A 18 -75.77 -44.33 28.06
N LEU A 19 -75.14 -44.03 29.20
CA LEU A 19 -74.52 -42.73 29.46
C LEU A 19 -73.14 -42.59 28.78
N GLY A 20 -72.33 -43.64 28.81
CA GLY A 20 -70.94 -43.64 28.34
C GLY A 20 -70.19 -44.87 28.82
N TYR A 21 -68.87 -44.89 28.65
CA TYR A 21 -67.98 -45.97 29.09
C TYR A 21 -67.15 -45.59 30.32
N GLU A 22 -66.76 -46.59 31.11
CA GLU A 22 -65.97 -46.41 32.33
C GLU A 22 -64.69 -45.59 32.06
N GLY A 23 -64.53 -44.47 32.77
CA GLY A 23 -63.36 -43.62 32.65
C GLY A 23 -63.40 -42.58 31.51
N GLU A 24 -64.49 -42.50 30.73
CA GLU A 24 -64.71 -41.36 29.84
C GLU A 24 -64.84 -40.05 30.66
N HIS A 25 -64.45 -38.94 30.05
CA HIS A 25 -64.52 -37.62 30.68
C HIS A 25 -64.87 -36.55 29.64
N LEU A 26 -65.99 -35.86 29.82
CA LEU A 26 -66.48 -34.76 28.97
C LEU A 26 -66.66 -35.13 27.48
N ALA A 27 -66.70 -36.43 27.16
CA ALA A 27 -66.86 -36.93 25.80
C ALA A 27 -68.34 -37.12 25.40
N ARG A 28 -69.25 -37.13 26.37
CA ARG A 28 -70.69 -37.38 26.21
C ARG A 28 -71.49 -36.51 27.15
N ARG A 29 -72.75 -36.29 26.78
CA ARG A 29 -73.74 -35.54 27.56
C ARG A 29 -74.95 -36.39 27.86
N PHE A 30 -75.47 -36.27 29.08
CA PHE A 30 -76.84 -36.66 29.38
C PHE A 30 -77.78 -35.67 28.68
N ALA A 31 -78.87 -36.17 28.09
CA ALA A 31 -79.87 -35.34 27.43
C ALA A 31 -81.27 -35.95 27.56
N VAL A 32 -82.23 -35.14 27.99
CA VAL A 32 -83.65 -35.50 28.06
C VAL A 32 -84.50 -34.35 27.52
N ALA A 33 -85.30 -34.62 26.49
CA ALA A 33 -86.22 -33.62 25.95
C ALA A 33 -87.41 -33.42 26.88
N VAL A 34 -87.79 -32.17 27.13
CA VAL A 34 -88.88 -31.77 28.01
C VAL A 34 -89.99 -31.07 27.22
N ASP A 35 -91.25 -31.28 27.62
CA ASP A 35 -92.41 -30.65 26.99
C ASP A 35 -92.63 -29.19 27.47
N ASP A 36 -92.38 -28.93 28.74
CA ASP A 36 -92.36 -27.59 29.34
C ASP A 36 -91.24 -27.54 30.40
N PRO A 37 -90.07 -26.95 30.09
CA PRO A 37 -88.98 -26.82 31.06
C PRO A 37 -89.37 -25.95 32.27
N GLY A 38 -90.41 -25.11 32.18
CA GLY A 38 -90.81 -24.22 33.27
C GLY A 38 -89.65 -23.37 33.83
N GLY A 39 -89.70 -23.03 35.13
CA GLY A 39 -88.68 -22.27 35.84
C GLY A 39 -88.07 -23.05 37.01
N TRP A 40 -87.66 -24.30 36.78
CA TRP A 40 -87.06 -25.18 37.78
C TRP A 40 -85.54 -25.26 37.62
N ASP A 41 -84.80 -25.25 38.74
CA ASP A 41 -83.42 -25.73 38.80
C ASP A 41 -83.45 -27.27 38.77
N TYR A 42 -83.00 -27.86 37.67
CA TYR A 42 -83.07 -29.29 37.43
C TYR A 42 -81.78 -30.00 37.82
N ARG A 43 -81.91 -31.15 38.48
CA ARG A 43 -80.79 -32.00 38.86
C ARG A 43 -81.07 -33.44 38.52
N LEU A 44 -80.07 -34.12 37.94
CA LEU A 44 -80.06 -35.55 37.72
C LEU A 44 -79.39 -36.22 38.91
N GLU A 45 -80.16 -37.01 39.65
CA GLU A 45 -79.65 -37.89 40.69
C GLU A 45 -79.33 -39.25 40.06
N LEU A 46 -78.10 -39.73 40.24
CA LEU A 46 -77.64 -41.04 39.77
C LEU A 46 -77.23 -41.91 40.95
N ARG A 47 -77.71 -43.14 41.01
CA ARG A 47 -77.39 -44.06 42.10
C ARG A 47 -77.06 -45.45 41.56
N ALA A 48 -75.86 -45.93 41.85
CA ALA A 48 -75.54 -47.34 41.70
C ALA A 48 -76.26 -48.16 42.79
N PRO A 49 -76.66 -49.42 42.53
CA PRO A 49 -77.25 -50.29 43.55
C PRO A 49 -76.38 -50.34 44.83
N GLY A 50 -76.93 -49.88 45.96
CA GLY A 50 -76.24 -49.81 47.25
C GLY A 50 -75.18 -48.70 47.39
N GLY A 51 -75.03 -47.82 46.39
CA GLY A 51 -74.11 -46.69 46.40
C GLY A 51 -74.73 -45.36 46.86
N ALA A 52 -73.87 -44.37 47.13
CA ALA A 52 -74.31 -42.99 47.32
C ALA A 52 -74.87 -42.41 46.01
N ALA A 53 -75.81 -41.46 46.12
CA ALA A 53 -76.32 -40.75 44.96
C ALA A 53 -75.30 -39.67 44.51
N ASP A 54 -74.97 -39.67 43.24
CA ASP A 54 -74.29 -38.56 42.56
C ASP A 54 -75.35 -37.57 42.02
N ILE A 55 -74.99 -36.30 41.92
CA ILE A 55 -75.92 -35.23 41.54
C ILE A 55 -75.28 -34.35 40.48
N LEU A 56 -75.87 -34.34 39.29
CA LEU A 56 -75.47 -33.45 38.20
C LEU A 56 -76.51 -32.32 38.06
N ALA A 57 -76.05 -31.08 37.96
CA ALA A 57 -76.92 -29.97 37.57
C ALA A 57 -77.25 -30.10 36.08
N LEU A 58 -78.52 -29.89 35.71
CA LEU A 58 -78.97 -29.94 34.33
C LEU A 58 -79.18 -28.52 33.82
N GLU A 59 -78.56 -28.22 32.69
CA GLU A 59 -78.76 -26.98 31.94
C GLU A 59 -79.89 -27.18 30.92
N GLU A 60 -80.66 -26.13 30.65
CA GLU A 60 -81.72 -26.15 29.65
C GLU A 60 -81.21 -25.54 28.36
N GLU A 61 -81.30 -26.31 27.28
CA GLU A 61 -80.92 -25.92 25.93
C GLU A 61 -82.02 -26.34 24.95
N ASP A 62 -82.76 -25.38 24.38
CA ASP A 62 -83.77 -25.60 23.34
C ASP A 62 -84.80 -26.71 23.66
N GLY A 63 -85.32 -26.73 24.89
CA GLY A 63 -86.28 -27.74 25.36
C GLY A 63 -85.65 -29.10 25.69
N VAL A 64 -84.33 -29.15 25.89
CA VAL A 64 -83.58 -30.33 26.33
C VAL A 64 -82.84 -29.99 27.61
N LEU A 65 -83.02 -30.82 28.64
CA LEU A 65 -82.21 -30.75 29.85
C LEU A 65 -80.97 -31.63 29.68
N CYS A 66 -79.79 -31.07 29.95
CA CYS A 66 -78.53 -31.73 29.66
C CYS A 66 -77.44 -31.47 30.70
N ALA A 67 -76.46 -32.37 30.77
CA ALA A 67 -75.24 -32.19 31.57
C ALA A 67 -74.07 -32.91 30.92
N ASP A 68 -72.89 -32.31 31.01
CA ASP A 68 -71.63 -32.96 30.66
C ASP A 68 -71.31 -34.09 31.65
N LEU A 69 -70.89 -35.24 31.12
CA LEU A 69 -70.57 -36.40 31.93
C LEU A 69 -69.09 -36.38 32.30
N GLU A 70 -68.82 -36.07 33.57
CA GLU A 70 -67.48 -36.14 34.14
C GLU A 70 -67.06 -37.59 34.47
N ARG A 71 -65.76 -37.77 34.70
CA ARG A 71 -65.18 -39.06 35.09
C ARG A 71 -65.76 -39.58 36.41
N SER A 72 -66.21 -38.69 37.28
CA SER A 72 -66.89 -38.98 38.55
C SER A 72 -68.19 -39.75 38.33
N ALA A 73 -69.03 -39.30 37.39
CA ALA A 73 -70.31 -39.91 37.05
C ALA A 73 -70.15 -41.23 36.28
N LEU A 74 -69.05 -41.40 35.53
CA LEU A 74 -68.71 -42.59 34.75
C LEU A 74 -67.61 -43.45 35.41
N ARG A 75 -67.49 -43.39 36.73
CA ARG A 75 -66.38 -44.03 37.47
C ARG A 75 -66.36 -45.55 37.39
N ARG A 76 -67.54 -46.18 37.39
CA ARG A 76 -67.69 -47.64 37.42
C ARG A 76 -68.73 -48.08 36.41
N ALA A 77 -68.38 -49.07 35.60
CA ALA A 77 -69.34 -49.72 34.72
C ALA A 77 -70.46 -50.40 35.53
N GLY A 78 -71.67 -50.39 34.97
CA GLY A 78 -72.85 -51.01 35.59
C GLY A 78 -74.14 -50.21 35.43
N ARG A 79 -75.22 -50.78 35.97
CA ARG A 79 -76.56 -50.17 35.94
C ARG A 79 -76.71 -49.14 37.04
N LEU A 80 -77.31 -48.00 36.70
CA LEU A 80 -77.65 -46.90 37.59
C LEU A 80 -79.17 -46.71 37.63
N GLU A 81 -79.67 -46.33 38.80
CA GLU A 81 -81.01 -45.75 38.97
C GLU A 81 -80.89 -44.23 38.87
N ALA A 82 -81.70 -43.63 38.02
CA ALA A 82 -81.71 -42.20 37.78
C ALA A 82 -83.06 -41.57 38.16
N GLN A 83 -83.03 -40.35 38.70
CA GLN A 83 -84.21 -39.55 38.98
C GLN A 83 -83.92 -38.07 38.72
N ILE A 84 -84.84 -37.37 38.06
CA ILE A 84 -84.74 -35.92 37.85
C ILE A 84 -85.51 -35.22 38.96
N ARG A 85 -84.86 -34.24 39.59
CA ARG A 85 -85.43 -33.38 40.63
C ARG A 85 -85.43 -31.94 40.14
N GLY A 86 -86.61 -31.31 40.10
CA GLY A 86 -86.77 -29.88 39.84
C GLY A 86 -87.00 -29.11 41.14
N ILE A 87 -86.31 -27.99 41.31
CA ILE A 87 -86.40 -27.12 42.50
C ILE A 87 -86.81 -25.70 42.07
N SER A 88 -87.81 -25.11 42.72
CA SER A 88 -88.24 -23.73 42.46
C SER A 88 -88.68 -23.09 43.79
N GLY A 89 -87.79 -22.28 44.38
CA GLY A 89 -87.96 -21.79 45.75
C GLY A 89 -88.05 -22.94 46.76
N GLU A 90 -89.14 -22.99 47.54
CA GLU A 90 -89.41 -24.08 48.48
C GLU A 90 -90.05 -25.32 47.83
N ARG A 91 -90.43 -25.25 46.55
CA ARG A 91 -91.11 -26.35 45.86
C ARG A 91 -90.09 -27.33 45.30
N VAL A 92 -90.35 -28.62 45.50
CA VAL A 92 -89.56 -29.72 44.92
C VAL A 92 -90.50 -30.68 44.20
N LYS A 93 -90.22 -30.98 42.92
CA LYS A 93 -90.92 -32.01 42.14
C LYS A 93 -89.90 -33.05 41.66
N ARG A 94 -90.27 -34.33 41.67
CA ARG A 94 -89.40 -35.45 41.26
C ARG A 94 -90.04 -36.25 40.15
N SER A 95 -89.21 -36.81 39.28
CA SER A 95 -89.67 -37.76 38.27
C SER A 95 -89.89 -39.17 38.82
N ASN A 96 -90.42 -40.07 37.99
CA ASN A 96 -90.22 -41.50 38.23
C ASN A 96 -88.71 -41.83 38.22
N VAL A 97 -88.35 -42.93 38.88
CA VAL A 97 -87.01 -43.53 38.73
C VAL A 97 -86.96 -44.25 37.39
N PHE A 98 -85.84 -44.12 36.68
CA PHE A 98 -85.61 -44.76 35.38
C PHE A 98 -84.17 -45.32 35.30
N PRO A 99 -83.93 -46.37 34.49
CA PRO A 99 -82.62 -46.98 34.41
C PRO A 99 -81.67 -46.21 33.47
N LEU A 100 -80.40 -46.15 33.85
CA LEU A 100 -79.28 -45.76 33.00
C LEU A 100 -78.13 -46.78 33.17
N VAL A 101 -77.14 -46.78 32.27
CA VAL A 101 -76.03 -47.73 32.25
C VAL A 101 -74.72 -47.02 31.89
N VAL A 102 -73.64 -47.36 32.59
CA VAL A 102 -72.26 -47.08 32.20
C VAL A 102 -71.67 -48.38 31.63
N GLY A 103 -71.14 -48.34 30.41
CA GLY A 103 -70.53 -49.49 29.74
C GLY A 103 -69.10 -49.79 30.21
N ASP A 104 -68.67 -51.04 30.07
CA ASP A 104 -67.30 -51.48 30.37
C ASP A 104 -66.29 -50.88 29.39
N SER A 105 -65.15 -50.38 29.88
CA SER A 105 -64.01 -49.97 29.05
C SER A 105 -62.95 -51.07 29.00
N LEU A 106 -62.28 -51.23 27.86
CA LEU A 106 -61.17 -52.18 27.70
C LEU A 106 -59.86 -51.73 28.38
N ASN A 107 -59.74 -50.44 28.75
CA ASN A 107 -58.66 -49.81 29.52
C ASN A 107 -57.27 -50.50 29.44
N ALA A 108 -56.58 -50.39 28.30
CA ALA A 108 -55.25 -50.99 28.09
C ALA A 108 -54.09 -50.25 28.81
N GLU A 109 -54.34 -49.09 29.41
CA GLU A 109 -53.31 -48.18 29.94
C GLU A 109 -52.90 -48.47 31.40
N GLN A 110 -53.55 -49.40 32.11
CA GLN A 110 -53.21 -49.72 33.51
C GLN A 110 -52.08 -50.76 33.68
N ALA A 111 -51.43 -51.18 32.59
CA ALA A 111 -50.24 -52.03 32.64
C ALA A 111 -48.96 -51.21 32.39
N LEU A 112 -48.58 -50.36 33.34
CA LEU A 112 -47.23 -49.78 33.38
C LEU A 112 -46.31 -50.68 34.23
N PRO A 113 -45.23 -51.27 33.67
CA PRO A 113 -44.28 -52.04 34.46
C PRO A 113 -43.36 -51.15 35.31
N GLU A 114 -42.94 -51.64 36.48
CA GLU A 114 -41.95 -51.00 37.36
C GLU A 114 -40.60 -50.85 36.63
N VAL A 115 -40.01 -49.65 36.61
CA VAL A 115 -38.68 -49.42 36.01
C VAL A 115 -37.63 -50.17 36.84
N GLN A 116 -37.01 -51.21 36.27
CA GLN A 116 -35.93 -51.97 36.90
C GLN A 116 -34.60 -51.18 36.95
N PRO A 117 -33.68 -51.47 37.90
CA PRO A 117 -32.39 -50.77 38.10
C PRO A 117 -31.48 -50.65 36.87
N SER A 118 -31.74 -51.41 35.81
CA SER A 118 -30.93 -51.47 34.58
C SER A 118 -31.01 -50.21 33.72
N GLU A 119 -32.15 -49.51 33.67
CA GLU A 119 -32.29 -48.29 32.86
C GLU A 119 -31.57 -47.11 33.52
N PHE A 120 -31.62 -47.04 34.85
CA PHE A 120 -30.89 -46.05 35.62
C PHE A 120 -29.37 -46.22 35.46
N LEU A 121 -28.85 -47.45 35.55
CA LEU A 121 -27.43 -47.74 35.29
C LEU A 121 -27.00 -47.41 33.86
N GLN A 122 -27.84 -47.68 32.86
CA GLN A 122 -27.56 -47.29 31.46
C GLN A 122 -27.50 -45.77 31.31
N LEU A 123 -28.38 -45.04 31.99
CA LEU A 123 -28.37 -43.57 32.00
C LEU A 123 -27.10 -43.01 32.66
N GLU A 124 -26.67 -43.57 33.79
CA GLU A 124 -25.41 -43.16 34.44
C GLU A 124 -24.19 -43.38 33.54
N GLN A 125 -24.12 -44.54 32.85
CA GLN A 125 -23.05 -44.82 31.90
C GLN A 125 -23.04 -43.81 30.74
N ARG A 126 -24.20 -43.50 30.16
CA ARG A 126 -24.32 -42.49 29.10
C ARG A 126 -23.92 -41.09 29.59
N LEU A 127 -24.33 -40.71 30.80
CA LEU A 127 -23.97 -39.41 31.38
C LEU A 127 -22.47 -39.30 31.62
N SER A 128 -21.83 -40.36 32.11
CA SER A 128 -20.38 -40.43 32.30
C SER A 128 -19.62 -40.33 30.97
N ALA A 129 -20.10 -41.03 29.94
CA ALA A 129 -19.53 -40.94 28.59
C ALA A 129 -19.66 -39.53 28.00
N LEU A 130 -20.83 -38.90 28.13
CA LEU A 130 -21.06 -37.52 27.68
C LEU A 130 -20.17 -36.52 28.42
N LYS A 131 -20.01 -36.67 29.74
CA LYS A 131 -19.11 -35.82 30.52
C LYS A 131 -17.67 -35.93 30.04
N THR A 132 -17.22 -37.14 29.76
CA THR A 132 -15.85 -37.40 29.28
C THR A 132 -15.65 -36.81 27.88
N ALA A 133 -16.61 -37.02 26.98
CA ALA A 133 -16.57 -36.45 25.63
C ALA A 133 -16.59 -34.91 25.65
N ALA A 134 -17.38 -34.30 26.53
CA ALA A 134 -17.43 -32.85 26.69
C ALA A 134 -16.10 -32.30 27.24
N ALA A 135 -15.47 -32.99 28.19
CA ALA A 135 -14.15 -32.61 28.70
C ALA A 135 -13.06 -32.71 27.62
N ALA A 136 -13.08 -33.77 26.80
CA ALA A 136 -12.16 -33.92 25.68
C ALA A 136 -12.36 -32.80 24.65
N ALA A 137 -13.60 -32.53 24.24
CA ALA A 137 -13.91 -31.45 23.30
C ALA A 137 -13.51 -30.07 23.83
N ALA A 138 -13.64 -29.82 25.13
CA ALA A 138 -13.16 -28.60 25.76
C ALA A 138 -11.62 -28.48 25.69
N GLY A 139 -10.89 -29.57 25.94
CA GLY A 139 -9.44 -29.62 25.81
C GLY A 139 -8.97 -29.41 24.37
N ASP A 140 -9.66 -30.01 23.40
CA ASP A 140 -9.39 -29.83 21.97
C ASP A 140 -9.62 -28.36 21.55
N ALA A 141 -10.72 -27.75 22.02
CA ALA A 141 -11.01 -26.35 21.76
C ALA A 141 -9.95 -25.40 22.35
N GLN A 142 -9.48 -25.66 23.57
CA GLN A 142 -8.38 -24.89 24.18
C GLN A 142 -7.09 -25.03 23.39
N SER A 143 -6.76 -26.24 22.93
CA SER A 143 -5.57 -26.50 22.11
C SER A 143 -5.66 -25.80 20.74
N ALA A 144 -6.85 -25.75 20.15
CA ALA A 144 -7.11 -25.03 18.91
C ALA A 144 -6.95 -23.52 19.07
N VAL A 145 -7.42 -22.95 20.19
CA VAL A 145 -7.22 -21.53 20.52
C VAL A 145 -5.73 -21.21 20.65
N GLN A 146 -4.97 -21.99 21.41
CA GLN A 146 -3.53 -21.77 21.58
C GLN A 146 -2.76 -21.89 20.25
N SER A 147 -3.17 -22.82 19.38
CA SER A 147 -2.60 -22.98 18.04
C SER A 147 -2.91 -21.75 17.16
N ALA A 148 -4.12 -21.22 17.25
CA ALA A 148 -4.52 -20.01 16.51
C ALA A 148 -3.76 -18.76 16.99
N GLU A 149 -3.59 -18.58 18.30
CA GLU A 149 -2.78 -17.49 18.86
C GLU A 149 -1.32 -17.56 18.41
N THR A 150 -0.74 -18.77 18.41
CA THR A 150 0.63 -19.00 17.93
C THR A 150 0.75 -18.67 16.43
N ALA A 151 -0.21 -19.10 15.63
CA ALA A 151 -0.26 -18.78 14.20
C ALA A 151 -0.40 -17.27 13.94
N GLN A 152 -1.22 -16.57 14.74
CA GLN A 152 -1.39 -15.13 14.66
C GLN A 152 -0.09 -14.39 15.02
N ALA A 153 0.61 -14.80 16.06
CA ALA A 153 1.90 -14.22 16.44
C ALA A 153 2.97 -14.43 15.34
N ALA A 154 3.00 -15.62 14.72
CA ALA A 154 3.88 -15.91 13.59
C ALA A 154 3.54 -15.05 12.37
N ALA A 155 2.26 -14.88 12.06
CA ALA A 155 1.81 -14.02 10.97
C ALA A 155 2.19 -12.55 11.19
N HIS A 156 2.01 -12.03 12.41
CA HIS A 156 2.42 -10.67 12.75
C HIS A 156 3.94 -10.47 12.63
N THR A 157 4.73 -11.45 13.09
CA THR A 157 6.19 -11.43 12.94
C THR A 157 6.61 -11.42 11.48
N ALA A 158 5.97 -12.24 10.64
CA ALA A 158 6.23 -12.29 9.20
C ALA A 158 5.87 -10.97 8.51
N GLN A 159 4.76 -10.33 8.90
CA GLN A 159 4.35 -9.02 8.40
C GLN A 159 5.42 -7.95 8.71
N THR A 160 5.86 -7.86 9.96
CA THR A 160 6.91 -6.90 10.36
C THR A 160 8.21 -7.16 9.60
N ALA A 161 8.59 -8.43 9.40
CA ALA A 161 9.78 -8.77 8.61
C ALA A 161 9.64 -8.33 7.14
N ALA A 162 8.46 -8.49 6.53
CA ALA A 162 8.19 -8.06 5.17
C ALA A 162 8.22 -6.52 5.04
N GLU A 163 7.64 -5.80 6.00
CA GLU A 163 7.67 -4.33 6.04
C GLU A 163 9.11 -3.80 6.14
N ASN A 164 9.92 -4.40 7.02
CA ASN A 164 11.34 -4.07 7.15
C ASN A 164 12.12 -4.36 5.86
N ALA A 165 11.91 -5.51 5.23
CA ALA A 165 12.55 -5.84 3.96
C ALA A 165 12.16 -4.85 2.85
N ALA A 166 10.90 -4.43 2.78
CA ALA A 166 10.44 -3.42 1.83
C ALA A 166 11.01 -2.03 2.10
N ALA A 167 11.27 -1.67 3.37
CA ALA A 167 11.96 -0.44 3.73
C ALA A 167 13.44 -0.47 3.30
N SER A 168 14.15 -1.58 3.58
CA SER A 168 15.53 -1.77 3.15
C SER A 168 15.68 -1.74 1.63
N ALA A 169 14.76 -2.36 0.89
CA ALA A 169 14.76 -2.34 -0.57
C ALA A 169 14.57 -0.93 -1.15
N ARG A 170 13.72 -0.10 -0.51
CA ARG A 170 13.53 1.31 -0.89
C ARG A 170 14.79 2.13 -0.66
N SER A 171 15.40 2.01 0.52
CA SER A 171 16.67 2.70 0.82
C SER A 171 17.76 2.32 -0.18
N ALA A 172 17.90 1.03 -0.51
CA ALA A 172 18.90 0.58 -1.48
C ALA A 172 18.63 1.11 -2.91
N ALA A 173 17.37 1.31 -3.28
CA ALA A 173 17.01 1.92 -4.57
C ALA A 173 17.35 3.41 -4.60
N ASP A 174 17.12 4.14 -3.50
CA ASP A 174 17.48 5.55 -3.35
C ASP A 174 19.01 5.72 -3.41
N ASP A 175 19.77 4.93 -2.64
CA ASP A 175 21.24 4.92 -2.66
C ASP A 175 21.80 4.62 -4.07
N ALA A 176 21.18 3.69 -4.79
CA ALA A 176 21.56 3.39 -6.17
C ALA A 176 21.26 4.56 -7.11
N GLY A 177 20.13 5.26 -6.92
CA GLY A 177 19.80 6.47 -7.66
C GLY A 177 20.82 7.59 -7.43
N ASP A 178 21.21 7.82 -6.18
CA ASP A 178 22.22 8.82 -5.82
C ASP A 178 23.60 8.46 -6.39
N ALA A 179 23.98 7.18 -6.36
CA ALA A 179 25.22 6.72 -6.97
C ALA A 179 25.26 6.93 -8.48
N VAL A 180 24.14 6.66 -9.19
CA VAL A 180 24.02 6.92 -10.62
C VAL A 180 24.13 8.41 -10.93
N ASN A 181 23.45 9.26 -10.16
CA ASN A 181 23.54 10.71 -10.32
C ASN A 181 24.96 11.23 -10.07
N ALA A 182 25.63 10.76 -9.02
CA ALA A 182 27.01 11.12 -8.73
C ALA A 182 27.96 10.70 -9.87
N ALA A 183 27.79 9.50 -10.43
CA ALA A 183 28.57 9.04 -11.57
C ALA A 183 28.33 9.89 -12.83
N ALA A 184 27.08 10.32 -13.07
CA ALA A 184 26.75 11.21 -14.19
C ALA A 184 27.45 12.57 -14.05
N VAL A 185 27.45 13.16 -12.86
CA VAL A 185 28.14 14.44 -12.57
C VAL A 185 29.65 14.31 -12.80
N GLN A 186 30.28 13.24 -12.31
CA GLN A 186 31.71 12.97 -12.53
C GLN A 186 32.04 12.83 -14.03
N THR A 187 31.17 12.17 -14.78
CA THR A 187 31.34 12.01 -16.24
C THR A 187 31.26 13.35 -16.96
N GLN A 188 30.35 14.24 -16.55
CA GLN A 188 30.23 15.58 -17.12
C GLN A 188 31.47 16.44 -16.84
N LEU A 189 31.96 16.44 -15.60
CA LEU A 189 33.17 17.18 -15.23
C LEU A 189 34.39 16.70 -16.04
N ALA A 190 34.57 15.38 -16.18
CA ALA A 190 35.64 14.83 -17.00
C ALA A 190 35.51 15.21 -18.49
N ALA A 191 34.28 15.31 -19.01
CA ALA A 191 34.03 15.76 -20.37
C ALA A 191 34.37 17.25 -20.56
N GLU A 192 34.02 18.10 -19.60
CA GLU A 192 34.35 19.53 -19.59
C GLU A 192 35.87 19.75 -19.51
N GLU A 193 36.57 19.03 -18.64
CA GLU A 193 38.04 19.06 -18.55
C GLU A 193 38.70 18.60 -19.86
N ALA A 194 38.17 17.56 -20.49
CA ALA A 194 38.67 17.09 -21.79
C ALA A 194 38.45 18.12 -22.91
N GLN A 195 37.35 18.87 -22.88
CA GLN A 195 37.10 19.96 -23.81
C GLN A 195 38.06 21.13 -23.58
N ALA A 196 38.28 21.51 -22.32
CA ALA A 196 39.25 22.55 -21.96
C ALA A 196 40.67 22.16 -22.39
N ALA A 197 41.08 20.91 -22.18
CA ALA A 197 42.37 20.41 -22.62
C ALA A 197 42.52 20.43 -24.16
N LYS A 198 41.47 20.11 -24.91
CA LYS A 198 41.47 20.23 -26.37
C LYS A 198 41.61 21.68 -26.82
N ALA A 199 40.92 22.62 -26.18
CA ALA A 199 41.05 24.05 -26.47
C ALA A 199 42.48 24.54 -26.19
N ALA A 200 43.03 24.22 -25.02
CA ALA A 200 44.40 24.60 -24.66
C ALA A 200 45.45 24.04 -25.63
N ARG A 201 45.28 22.79 -26.11
CA ARG A 201 46.16 22.21 -27.13
C ARG A 201 46.06 22.93 -28.46
N LYS A 202 44.86 23.33 -28.87
CA LYS A 202 44.65 24.12 -30.09
C LYS A 202 45.33 25.48 -29.99
N ASP A 203 45.17 26.16 -28.86
CA ASP A 203 45.78 27.47 -28.63
C ASP A 203 47.31 27.38 -28.57
N ALA A 204 47.85 26.34 -27.92
CA ALA A 204 49.29 26.09 -27.89
C ALA A 204 49.85 25.77 -29.29
N ALA A 205 49.13 24.99 -30.11
CA ALA A 205 49.51 24.70 -31.48
C ALA A 205 49.52 25.98 -32.35
N GLN A 206 48.51 26.85 -32.17
CA GLN A 206 48.46 28.13 -32.86
C GLN A 206 49.62 29.05 -32.44
N ALA A 207 49.89 29.14 -31.13
CA ALA A 207 51.00 29.93 -30.61
C ALA A 207 52.37 29.43 -31.13
N ALA A 208 52.55 28.11 -31.21
CA ALA A 208 53.76 27.50 -31.78
C ALA A 208 53.92 27.86 -33.28
N PHE A 209 52.85 27.74 -34.06
CA PHE A 209 52.85 28.12 -35.47
C PHE A 209 53.18 29.61 -35.66
N ASP A 210 52.55 30.49 -34.88
CA ASP A 210 52.81 31.93 -34.94
C ASP A 210 54.27 32.25 -34.55
N ALA A 211 54.81 31.58 -33.53
CA ALA A 211 56.20 31.75 -33.11
C ALA A 211 57.19 31.33 -34.21
N GLU A 212 56.97 30.18 -34.86
CA GLU A 212 57.78 29.72 -36.00
C GLU A 212 57.71 30.71 -37.17
N PHE A 213 56.51 31.19 -37.50
CA PHE A 213 56.30 32.18 -38.55
C PHE A 213 57.09 33.47 -38.30
N TRP A 214 57.04 34.00 -37.08
CA TRP A 214 57.78 35.22 -36.72
C TRP A 214 59.29 35.00 -36.62
N ALA A 215 59.75 33.84 -36.15
CA ALA A 215 61.17 33.48 -36.12
C ALA A 215 61.75 33.42 -37.54
N GLN A 216 61.05 32.77 -38.48
CA GLN A 216 61.49 32.69 -39.88
C GLN A 216 61.56 34.07 -40.54
N ARG A 217 60.60 34.96 -40.25
CA ARG A 217 60.63 36.35 -40.71
C ARG A 217 61.80 37.15 -40.13
N ALA A 218 62.14 36.94 -38.86
CA ALA A 218 63.29 37.58 -38.22
C ALA A 218 64.62 37.08 -38.81
N GLU A 219 64.71 35.80 -39.16
CA GLU A 219 65.89 35.22 -39.82
C GLU A 219 66.05 35.71 -41.27
N GLN A 220 64.97 35.82 -42.03
CA GLN A 220 65.00 36.34 -43.41
C GLN A 220 65.19 37.87 -43.49
N ALA A 221 64.92 38.60 -42.42
CA ALA A 221 65.31 39.99 -42.30
C ALA A 221 66.83 40.08 -42.07
N GLY A 222 67.61 40.02 -43.16
CA GLY A 222 69.07 40.17 -43.11
C GLY A 222 69.49 41.32 -42.19
N THR A 223 70.45 41.08 -41.30
CA THR A 223 70.75 42.00 -40.20
C THR A 223 71.30 43.32 -40.74
N VAL A 224 70.49 44.37 -40.75
CA VAL A 224 70.95 45.74 -41.02
C VAL A 224 71.45 46.34 -39.71
N ARG A 225 72.74 46.69 -39.64
CA ARG A 225 73.37 47.35 -38.50
C ARG A 225 73.79 48.77 -38.89
N ARG A 226 73.64 49.72 -37.97
CA ARG A 226 74.11 51.09 -38.13
C ARG A 226 75.29 51.35 -37.21
N LEU A 227 76.40 51.80 -37.77
CA LEU A 227 77.53 52.35 -37.03
C LEU A 227 77.51 53.87 -37.11
N SER A 228 77.87 54.54 -36.01
CA SER A 228 78.10 55.98 -35.98
C SER A 228 79.60 56.22 -35.85
N LEU A 229 80.20 56.82 -36.87
CA LEU A 229 81.65 57.00 -36.96
C LEU A 229 81.96 58.50 -37.06
N THR A 230 83.07 58.92 -36.45
CA THR A 230 83.59 60.27 -36.58
C THR A 230 84.84 60.22 -37.44
N LEU A 231 84.91 61.10 -38.42
CA LEU A 231 86.11 61.37 -39.23
C LEU A 231 86.80 62.61 -38.63
N PRO A 232 87.83 62.47 -37.78
CA PRO A 232 88.41 63.61 -37.09
C PRO A 232 89.24 64.45 -38.06
N VAL A 233 89.15 65.77 -37.99
CA VAL A 233 89.91 66.68 -38.88
C VAL A 233 91.42 66.48 -38.75
N GLY A 234 91.91 66.19 -37.54
CA GLY A 234 93.35 66.04 -37.26
C GLY A 234 93.97 64.71 -37.68
N GLN A 235 93.17 63.78 -38.24
CA GLN A 235 93.60 62.41 -38.55
C GLN A 235 93.63 62.15 -40.07
N TRP A 236 93.62 63.20 -40.89
CA TRP A 236 93.82 63.10 -42.34
C TRP A 236 95.31 63.19 -42.67
N ASP A 237 95.86 62.16 -43.29
CA ASP A 237 97.25 62.12 -43.78
C ASP A 237 97.25 61.87 -45.29
N ALA A 238 97.96 62.72 -46.04
CA ALA A 238 97.95 62.71 -47.51
C ALA A 238 96.53 62.57 -48.14
N LEU A 239 95.55 63.32 -47.60
CA LEU A 239 94.13 63.30 -47.99
C LEU A 239 93.42 61.93 -47.81
N THR A 240 94.00 61.06 -46.98
CA THR A 240 93.45 59.74 -46.63
C THR A 240 93.23 59.65 -45.12
N GLN A 241 92.24 58.88 -44.70
CA GLN A 241 91.97 58.60 -43.29
C GLN A 241 91.39 57.19 -43.13
N SER A 242 91.84 56.48 -42.09
CA SER A 242 91.25 55.20 -41.68
C SER A 242 90.52 55.38 -40.36
N VAL A 243 89.34 54.79 -40.22
CA VAL A 243 88.54 54.85 -38.99
C VAL A 243 88.09 53.45 -38.57
N ASP A 244 88.19 53.18 -37.27
CA ASP A 244 87.69 51.96 -36.65
C ASP A 244 86.18 51.85 -36.87
N ALA A 245 85.77 50.82 -37.58
CA ALA A 245 84.40 50.50 -37.94
C ALA A 245 84.08 49.05 -37.53
N PRO A 246 83.77 48.80 -36.24
CA PRO A 246 83.55 47.45 -35.73
C PRO A 246 82.46 46.70 -36.48
N GLY A 247 82.76 45.50 -36.97
CA GLY A 247 81.82 44.66 -37.71
C GLY A 247 81.88 44.81 -39.23
N VAL A 248 82.75 45.67 -39.76
CA VAL A 248 83.11 45.64 -41.19
C VAL A 248 83.95 44.40 -41.48
N LEU A 249 83.48 43.57 -42.41
CA LEU A 249 84.21 42.42 -42.96
C LEU A 249 85.16 42.84 -44.10
N PRO A 250 86.24 42.09 -44.36
CA PRO A 250 87.11 42.36 -45.51
C PRO A 250 86.47 41.95 -46.85
N ASP A 251 85.57 40.96 -46.86
CA ASP A 251 84.88 40.49 -48.07
C ASP A 251 83.70 41.42 -48.46
N GLU A 252 83.85 42.12 -49.58
CA GLU A 252 82.81 43.01 -50.14
C GLU A 252 81.55 42.26 -50.58
N THR A 253 81.61 40.94 -50.81
CA THR A 253 80.45 40.15 -51.23
C THR A 253 79.60 39.66 -50.07
N ALA A 254 80.11 39.74 -48.84
CA ALA A 254 79.40 39.31 -47.64
C ALA A 254 78.51 40.41 -47.02
N GLN A 255 78.73 41.67 -47.40
CA GLN A 255 78.03 42.82 -46.82
C GLN A 255 77.86 43.97 -47.82
N LEU A 256 76.69 44.60 -47.81
CA LEU A 256 76.49 45.90 -48.43
C LEU A 256 76.79 46.99 -47.39
N ILE A 257 77.75 47.87 -47.69
CA ILE A 257 78.07 49.04 -46.87
C ILE A 257 77.55 50.30 -47.56
N ARG A 258 76.76 51.10 -46.84
CA ARG A 258 76.32 52.42 -47.31
C ARG A 258 76.76 53.51 -46.33
N ILE A 259 77.55 54.46 -46.82
CA ILE A 259 77.98 55.62 -46.05
C ILE A 259 77.00 56.77 -46.26
N VAL A 260 76.56 57.37 -45.16
CA VAL A 260 75.66 58.52 -45.15
C VAL A 260 76.21 59.54 -44.16
N PRO A 261 76.51 60.80 -44.56
CA PRO A 261 76.90 61.81 -43.61
C PRO A 261 75.72 62.20 -42.71
N ALA A 262 76.00 62.52 -41.45
CA ALA A 262 75.01 63.16 -40.58
C ALA A 262 74.60 64.51 -41.18
N LEU A 263 73.35 64.92 -40.99
CA LEU A 263 72.82 66.15 -41.59
C LEU A 263 73.69 67.38 -41.29
N ALA A 264 74.19 67.50 -40.05
CA ALA A 264 75.06 68.59 -39.63
C ALA A 264 76.44 68.58 -40.32
N SER A 265 76.95 67.42 -40.71
CA SER A 265 78.25 67.24 -41.38
C SER A 265 78.12 67.13 -42.91
N GLN A 266 76.89 67.05 -43.44
CA GLN A 266 76.63 66.73 -44.86
C GLN A 266 77.25 67.74 -45.82
N ALA A 267 77.07 69.04 -45.59
CA ALA A 267 77.63 70.07 -46.46
C ALA A 267 79.16 70.02 -46.48
N ALA A 268 79.79 69.88 -45.32
CA ALA A 268 81.25 69.79 -45.19
C ALA A 268 81.81 68.49 -45.79
N TYR A 269 81.12 67.36 -45.63
CA TYR A 269 81.47 66.06 -46.20
C TYR A 269 81.48 66.10 -47.74
N PHE A 270 80.44 66.69 -48.36
CA PHE A 270 80.37 66.82 -49.82
C PHE A 270 81.34 67.87 -50.37
N ALA A 271 81.51 69.00 -49.68
CA ALA A 271 82.48 70.03 -50.07
C ALA A 271 83.91 69.48 -50.10
N ALA A 272 84.32 68.77 -49.04
CA ALA A 272 85.62 68.08 -48.96
C ALA A 272 85.75 66.93 -49.99
N GLY A 273 84.64 66.47 -50.58
CA GLY A 273 84.63 65.38 -51.54
C GLY A 273 85.02 64.04 -50.91
N VAL A 274 84.55 63.78 -49.69
CA VAL A 274 84.89 62.55 -48.96
C VAL A 274 84.23 61.35 -49.64
N LEU A 275 85.01 60.30 -49.88
CA LEU A 275 84.58 59.01 -50.42
C LEU A 275 85.11 57.89 -49.53
N CYS A 276 84.29 56.86 -49.29
CA CYS A 276 84.78 55.59 -48.74
C CYS A 276 85.41 54.80 -49.87
N THR A 277 86.69 54.47 -49.76
CA THR A 277 87.49 53.90 -50.85
C THR A 277 88.11 52.55 -50.52
N GLY A 278 87.96 52.08 -49.29
CA GLY A 278 88.40 50.75 -48.91
C GLY A 278 87.71 50.27 -47.65
N GLN A 279 87.65 48.95 -47.51
CA GLN A 279 87.24 48.27 -46.30
C GLN A 279 88.30 47.24 -45.92
N SER A 280 88.50 47.05 -44.63
CA SER A 280 89.27 45.94 -44.07
C SER A 280 88.57 45.43 -42.83
N GLU A 281 89.08 44.36 -42.22
CA GLU A 281 88.51 43.85 -40.99
C GLU A 281 88.45 44.96 -39.92
N GLY A 282 87.22 45.29 -39.52
CA GLY A 282 86.94 46.28 -38.47
C GLY A 282 87.27 47.73 -38.82
N ALA A 283 87.54 48.09 -40.08
CA ALA A 283 87.91 49.46 -40.44
C ALA A 283 87.43 49.88 -41.83
N LEU A 284 87.25 51.19 -42.01
CA LEU A 284 86.93 51.83 -43.29
C LEU A 284 87.97 52.89 -43.62
N ALA A 285 88.39 52.90 -44.89
CA ALA A 285 89.30 53.88 -45.44
C ALA A 285 88.52 54.91 -46.26
N PHE A 286 88.86 56.18 -46.04
CA PHE A 286 88.26 57.33 -46.70
C PHE A 286 89.33 58.16 -47.40
N THR A 287 88.99 58.73 -48.55
CA THR A 287 89.78 59.77 -49.22
C THR A 287 88.96 61.04 -49.34
N CYS A 288 89.63 62.19 -49.39
CA CYS A 288 89.01 63.48 -49.68
C CYS A 288 89.77 64.21 -50.80
N ARG A 289 89.14 65.22 -51.40
CA ARG A 289 89.81 66.13 -52.34
C ARG A 289 90.46 67.30 -51.59
N GLU A 290 89.85 67.70 -50.48
CA GLU A 290 90.33 68.76 -49.60
C GLU A 290 90.08 68.35 -48.14
N THR A 291 91.04 68.59 -47.25
CA THR A 291 90.90 68.23 -45.82
C THR A 291 89.71 68.97 -45.20
N PRO A 292 88.74 68.27 -44.58
CA PRO A 292 87.61 68.91 -43.90
C PRO A 292 88.06 69.92 -42.85
N ALA A 293 87.34 71.03 -42.68
CA ALA A 293 87.70 72.05 -41.68
C ALA A 293 87.26 71.70 -40.24
N ALA A 294 86.50 70.62 -40.06
CA ALA A 294 85.97 70.15 -38.78
C ALA A 294 85.74 68.63 -38.82
N ASP A 295 85.58 68.02 -37.65
CA ASP A 295 85.21 66.61 -37.52
C ASP A 295 83.87 66.34 -38.23
N LEU A 296 83.81 65.26 -39.01
CA LEU A 296 82.60 64.86 -39.73
C LEU A 296 81.97 63.63 -39.08
N GLN A 297 80.70 63.74 -38.69
CA GLN A 297 79.92 62.60 -38.26
C GLN A 297 79.31 61.90 -39.46
N ILE A 298 79.53 60.59 -39.58
CA ILE A 298 78.95 59.74 -40.61
C ILE A 298 78.26 58.53 -39.99
N PHE A 299 77.38 57.91 -40.77
CA PHE A 299 76.74 56.65 -40.46
C PHE A 299 77.11 55.61 -41.53
N ALA A 300 77.60 54.45 -41.10
CA ALA A 300 77.76 53.30 -41.96
C ALA A 300 76.61 52.34 -41.72
N VAL A 301 75.83 52.05 -42.76
CA VAL A 301 74.80 51.01 -42.73
C VAL A 301 75.41 49.74 -43.31
N LEU A 302 75.57 48.74 -42.47
CA LEU A 302 76.05 47.41 -42.82
C LEU A 302 74.85 46.50 -42.98
N GLN A 303 74.69 45.87 -44.14
CA GLN A 303 73.65 44.88 -44.37
C GLN A 303 74.31 43.58 -44.81
N GLY A 304 74.18 42.53 -44.01
CA GLY A 304 74.60 41.20 -44.41
C GLY A 304 73.84 40.76 -45.66
N VAL A 305 74.53 40.22 -46.65
CA VAL A 305 73.94 39.70 -47.87
C VAL A 305 74.30 38.23 -48.03
N THR A 306 73.32 37.43 -48.43
CA THR A 306 73.52 36.04 -48.82
C THR A 306 73.45 35.97 -50.35
N ALA A 307 74.38 35.23 -50.95
CA ALA A 307 74.32 34.95 -52.38
C ALA A 307 73.01 34.22 -52.69
N TRP A 308 72.36 34.59 -53.80
CA TRP A 308 71.28 33.79 -54.35
C TRP A 308 71.85 32.45 -54.80
N SER A 309 71.36 31.35 -54.21
CA SER A 309 71.61 29.97 -54.64
C SER A 309 70.50 29.49 -55.57
#